data_AF-W4HEC1-F1
#
_entry.id   AF-W4HEC1-F1
#
_cell.length_a   1.000
_cell.length_b   1.000
_cell.length_c   1.000
_cell.angle_alpha   90.00
_cell.angle_beta   90.00
_cell.angle_gamma   90.00
#
_symmetry.space_group_name_H-M   'P 1'
#
loop_
_entity.id
_entity.type
_entity.pdbx_description
1 polymer ?
#
loop_
_entity_poly.entity_id
_entity_poly.type
_entity_poly.pdbx_seq_one_letter_code
_entity_poly.pdbx_strand_id
1 'polypeptide(L)'
;MLAQTAPSDQVPRVDHFRPIEKYYRRRGDGHKNSKQRRRERHQNTDGGVDYSDVIDVHCLERNTEAQRIRIRRVPLSPHATSIPGAILSPKHAEMFEIDGLPGLCILINAMPRSTQVEWAFRAVREYSQNPFTNVSNLTKERDATKNMWKHAWKEPCEASWKAFHALRWANVGRHYDWTEREYLDTPDMPPLPLELEQLVHEVFEMTGMLATCKAAESGIVNFYPAGTMMGGHLDNAEDDMVNPIVSLSLGTQCIYLQGGLTRETPPTPLWLYSGDIVIMAGEARRSFHGVPLVTSILPDEFSNAMDELAASNTMMDPREFRAFREYIASARVNVNLRRVRSD
;
A
#
# COMPACT_ATOMS: atom_id res chain seq x y z
N MET A 1 0.69 59.48 -0.68
CA MET A 1 0.02 58.18 -0.60
C MET A 1 0.08 57.53 -1.98
N LEU A 2 0.98 56.57 -2.18
CA LEU A 2 1.04 55.74 -3.38
C LEU A 2 0.64 54.34 -2.95
N ALA A 3 -0.58 53.93 -3.27
CA ALA A 3 -1.04 52.57 -3.09
C ALA A 3 -0.45 51.72 -4.21
N GLN A 4 0.53 50.87 -3.89
CA GLN A 4 0.99 49.81 -4.78
C GLN A 4 -0.09 48.72 -4.80
N THR A 5 -0.84 48.64 -5.90
CA THR A 5 -1.67 47.49 -6.22
C THR A 5 -0.77 46.32 -6.59
N ALA A 6 -0.81 45.24 -5.81
CA ALA A 6 -0.18 43.97 -6.17
C ALA A 6 -0.90 43.36 -7.39
N PRO A 7 -0.19 42.74 -8.36
CA PRO A 7 -0.85 42.06 -9.47
C PRO A 7 -1.46 40.74 -8.96
N SER A 8 -2.79 40.64 -8.99
CA SER A 8 -3.53 39.40 -8.73
C SER A 8 -3.71 38.60 -10.02
N ASP A 9 -2.61 38.10 -10.59
CA ASP A 9 -2.68 37.16 -11.73
C ASP A 9 -2.12 35.81 -11.29
N GLN A 10 -2.89 35.06 -10.48
CA GLN A 10 -2.69 33.61 -10.38
C GLN A 10 -3.65 32.93 -11.34
N VAL A 11 -3.13 32.50 -12.49
CA VAL A 11 -3.82 31.58 -13.40
C VAL A 11 -4.32 30.38 -12.58
N PRO A 12 -5.59 29.94 -12.73
CA PRO A 12 -6.10 28.80 -12.01
C PRO A 12 -5.26 27.56 -12.32
N ARG A 13 -4.60 27.01 -11.30
CA ARG A 13 -3.82 25.77 -11.39
C ARG A 13 -4.74 24.60 -11.75
N VAL A 14 -4.50 23.94 -12.87
CA VAL A 14 -5.35 22.85 -13.37
C VAL A 14 -5.01 21.55 -12.65
N ASP A 15 -6.00 20.89 -12.05
CA ASP A 15 -5.84 19.58 -11.41
C ASP A 15 -5.92 18.47 -12.47
N HIS A 16 -4.76 17.91 -12.83
CA HIS A 16 -4.62 16.79 -13.74
C HIS A 16 -4.66 15.42 -13.03
N PHE A 17 -4.50 15.40 -11.70
CA PHE A 17 -4.58 14.16 -10.91
C PHE A 17 -6.00 13.63 -10.79
N ARG A 18 -6.95 14.50 -10.42
CA ARG A 18 -8.33 14.11 -10.11
C ARG A 18 -9.09 13.50 -11.30
N PRO A 19 -8.94 13.96 -12.55
CA PRO A 19 -9.56 13.31 -13.70
C PRO A 19 -9.10 11.86 -13.87
N ILE A 20 -7.79 11.59 -13.77
CA ILE A 20 -7.23 10.24 -13.92
C ILE A 20 -7.64 9.34 -12.75
N GLU A 21 -7.62 9.86 -11.52
CA GLU A 21 -8.15 9.14 -10.35
C GLU A 21 -9.61 8.72 -10.57
N LYS A 22 -10.47 9.64 -11.06
CA LYS A 22 -11.88 9.35 -11.34
C LYS A 22 -12.07 8.34 -12.46
N TYR A 23 -11.19 8.31 -13.45
CA TYR A 23 -11.26 7.39 -14.58
C TYR A 23 -11.12 5.94 -14.12
N TYR A 24 -10.14 5.64 -13.26
CA TYR A 24 -9.93 4.28 -12.73
C TYR A 24 -10.82 3.93 -11.54
N ARG A 25 -11.41 4.93 -10.89
CA ARG A 25 -12.21 4.73 -9.67
C ARG A 25 -13.36 3.77 -9.91
N ARG A 26 -13.34 2.63 -9.21
CA ARG A 26 -14.51 1.75 -9.07
C ARG A 26 -15.06 1.81 -7.65
N ARG A 27 -16.38 1.95 -7.53
CA ARG A 27 -17.09 1.85 -6.25
C ARG A 27 -17.68 0.45 -6.13
N GLY A 28 -17.49 -0.20 -4.99
CA GLY A 28 -18.14 -1.49 -4.70
C GLY A 28 -19.67 -1.38 -4.72
N ASP A 29 -20.36 -2.47 -5.03
CA ASP A 29 -21.82 -2.51 -5.23
C ASP A 29 -22.64 -2.07 -4.00
N GLY A 30 -22.09 -2.25 -2.80
CA GLY A 30 -22.72 -1.93 -1.53
C GLY A 30 -22.90 -0.42 -1.24
N HIS A 31 -22.18 0.47 -1.93
CA HIS A 31 -22.23 1.93 -1.68
C HIS A 31 -22.98 2.72 -2.77
N LYS A 32 -23.67 2.03 -3.68
CA LYS A 32 -24.33 2.65 -4.81
C LYS A 32 -25.76 3.04 -4.46
N ASN A 33 -26.09 4.34 -4.54
CA ASN A 33 -27.48 4.80 -4.43
C ASN A 33 -28.31 4.39 -5.67
N SER A 34 -29.65 4.48 -5.58
CA SER A 34 -30.56 4.03 -6.65
C SER A 34 -30.29 4.72 -8.01
N LYS A 35 -29.84 5.99 -7.99
CA LYS A 35 -29.48 6.76 -9.18
C LYS A 35 -28.17 6.28 -9.82
N GLN A 36 -27.19 5.90 -9.01
CA GLN A 36 -25.92 5.30 -9.46
C GLN A 36 -26.12 3.91 -10.04
N ARG A 37 -26.90 3.06 -9.35
CA ARG A 37 -27.29 1.73 -9.85
C ARG A 37 -28.03 1.78 -11.18
N ARG A 38 -28.77 2.86 -11.46
CA ARG A 38 -29.51 3.08 -12.71
C ARG A 38 -28.62 3.58 -13.85
N ARG A 39 -27.60 4.41 -13.55
CA ARG A 39 -26.57 4.82 -14.53
C ARG A 39 -25.69 3.65 -14.96
N GLU A 40 -25.26 2.83 -14.02
CA GLU A 40 -24.47 1.64 -14.30
C GLU A 40 -25.29 0.52 -14.96
N ARG A 41 -26.60 0.42 -14.70
CA ARG A 41 -27.48 -0.46 -15.50
C ARG A 41 -27.58 -0.08 -16.99
N HIS A 42 -27.18 1.14 -17.37
CA HIS A 42 -27.01 1.56 -18.76
C HIS A 42 -25.54 1.55 -19.21
N GLN A 43 -24.59 1.41 -18.27
CA GLN A 43 -23.16 1.24 -18.47
C GLN A 43 -22.74 -0.13 -17.92
N ASN A 44 -23.22 -1.17 -18.59
CA ASN A 44 -22.87 -2.54 -18.27
C ASN A 44 -21.42 -2.79 -18.67
N THR A 45 -20.44 -2.49 -17.82
CA THR A 45 -19.04 -2.79 -18.13
C THR A 45 -18.19 -3.07 -16.90
N ASP A 46 -17.91 -4.35 -16.68
CA ASP A 46 -16.53 -4.74 -16.39
C ASP A 46 -15.61 -4.46 -17.61
N GLY A 47 -16.16 -4.32 -18.83
CA GLY A 47 -15.41 -4.18 -20.09
C GLY A 47 -15.46 -2.82 -20.80
N GLY A 48 -15.17 -1.71 -20.12
CA GLY A 48 -15.24 -0.37 -20.72
C GLY A 48 -14.20 0.65 -20.22
N VAL A 49 -13.48 0.33 -19.14
CA VAL A 49 -12.28 1.09 -18.76
C VAL A 49 -11.12 0.46 -19.50
N ASP A 50 -10.47 1.26 -20.34
CA ASP A 50 -9.22 0.87 -20.97
C ASP A 50 -8.09 0.95 -19.93
N TYR A 51 -7.35 -0.14 -19.77
CA TYR A 51 -6.19 -0.26 -18.88
C TYR A 51 -4.88 -0.31 -19.67
N SER A 52 -4.91 -0.09 -20.99
CA SER A 52 -3.72 -0.12 -21.85
C SER A 52 -2.66 0.93 -21.48
N ASP A 53 -3.07 2.01 -20.81
CA ASP A 53 -2.22 3.07 -20.33
C ASP A 53 -1.64 2.84 -18.92
N VAL A 54 -2.01 1.74 -18.25
CA VAL A 54 -1.46 1.32 -16.95
C VAL A 54 -0.16 0.54 -17.15
N ILE A 55 0.93 1.00 -16.52
CA ILE A 55 2.23 0.32 -16.61
C ILE A 55 2.20 -1.01 -15.83
N ASP A 56 2.66 -2.09 -16.47
CA ASP A 56 2.81 -3.42 -15.89
C ASP A 56 4.27 -3.90 -16.00
N VAL A 57 5.03 -3.81 -14.90
CA VAL A 57 6.44 -4.24 -14.88
C VAL A 57 6.61 -5.76 -14.80
N HIS A 58 5.54 -6.54 -14.55
CA HIS A 58 5.57 -8.00 -14.56
C HIS A 58 5.47 -8.58 -15.98
N CYS A 59 4.93 -7.83 -16.93
CA CYS A 59 4.82 -8.25 -18.32
C CYS A 59 5.03 -7.06 -19.26
N LEU A 60 6.28 -6.86 -19.70
CA LEU A 60 6.71 -5.73 -20.51
C LEU A 60 5.95 -5.62 -21.84
N GLU A 61 5.50 -6.75 -22.37
CA GLU A 61 4.76 -6.92 -23.62
C GLU A 61 3.35 -6.33 -23.55
N ARG A 62 2.75 -6.24 -22.36
CA ARG A 62 1.45 -5.60 -22.14
C ARG A 62 1.51 -4.08 -22.19
N ASN A 63 2.70 -3.51 -22.06
CA ASN A 63 2.91 -2.08 -22.12
C ASN A 63 2.97 -1.61 -23.58
N THR A 64 2.46 -0.42 -23.86
CA THR A 64 2.68 0.31 -25.12
C THR A 64 4.18 0.56 -25.35
N GLU A 65 4.55 0.84 -26.60
CA GLU A 65 5.94 1.16 -26.94
C GLU A 65 6.48 2.36 -26.16
N ALA A 66 5.68 3.42 -26.02
CA ALA A 66 6.04 4.61 -25.26
C ALA A 66 6.28 4.33 -23.77
N GLN A 67 5.49 3.44 -23.16
CA GLN A 67 5.72 3.02 -21.77
C GLN A 67 6.98 2.17 -21.65
N ARG A 68 7.21 1.20 -22.56
CA ARG A 68 8.41 0.35 -22.52
C ARG A 68 9.71 1.15 -22.58
N ILE A 69 9.75 2.22 -23.37
CA ILE A 69 10.92 3.13 -23.44
C ILE A 69 11.22 3.78 -22.08
N ARG A 70 10.19 4.02 -21.25
CA ARG A 70 10.35 4.62 -19.92
C ARG A 70 10.75 3.61 -18.84
N ILE A 71 10.45 2.32 -19.02
CA ILE A 71 10.69 1.29 -18.01
C ILE A 71 12.16 0.87 -18.08
N ARG A 72 12.91 1.14 -17.01
CA ARG A 72 14.30 0.73 -16.88
C ARG A 72 14.43 -0.36 -15.84
N ARG A 73 14.88 -1.55 -16.25
CA ARG A 73 15.34 -2.57 -15.30
C ARG A 73 16.70 -2.16 -14.75
N VAL A 74 16.83 -2.12 -13.44
CA VAL A 74 18.05 -1.72 -12.73
C VAL A 74 18.60 -2.96 -12.00
N PRO A 75 19.93 -3.19 -12.01
CA PRO A 75 20.51 -4.28 -11.25
C PRO A 75 20.26 -4.11 -9.75
N LEU A 76 19.99 -5.21 -9.07
CA LEU A 76 20.03 -5.25 -7.60
C LEU A 76 21.45 -4.94 -7.11
N SER A 77 21.54 -4.52 -5.86
CA SER A 77 22.81 -4.37 -5.16
C SER A 77 23.64 -5.65 -5.23
N PRO A 78 24.97 -5.57 -5.45
CA PRO A 78 25.86 -6.73 -5.41
C PRO A 78 25.95 -7.37 -4.02
N HIS A 79 25.47 -6.67 -2.98
CA HIS A 79 25.41 -7.17 -1.61
C HIS A 79 24.08 -7.86 -1.27
N ALA A 80 23.12 -7.91 -2.20
CA ALA A 80 21.85 -8.60 -2.00
C ALA A 80 22.10 -10.12 -1.82
N THR A 81 21.93 -10.62 -0.60
CA THR A 81 22.15 -12.04 -0.29
C THR A 81 20.91 -12.68 0.34
N SER A 82 20.75 -13.99 0.14
CA SER A 82 19.72 -14.77 0.83
C SER A 82 20.35 -15.38 2.08
N ILE A 83 20.03 -14.83 3.25
CA ILE A 83 20.46 -15.40 4.54
C ILE A 83 19.34 -16.28 5.14
N PRO A 84 19.67 -17.30 5.96
CA PRO A 84 18.66 -18.03 6.71
C PRO A 84 17.81 -17.07 7.56
N GLY A 85 16.48 -17.15 7.42
CA GLY A 85 15.55 -16.23 8.10
C GLY A 85 15.28 -14.92 7.37
N ALA A 86 15.83 -14.73 6.17
CA ALA A 86 15.49 -13.58 5.32
C ALA A 86 14.01 -13.60 4.91
N ILE A 87 13.42 -12.41 4.85
CA ILE A 87 12.04 -12.18 4.40
C ILE A 87 12.00 -12.16 2.87
N LEU A 88 13.02 -11.57 2.26
CA LEU A 88 13.19 -11.38 0.83
C LEU A 88 14.29 -12.30 0.27
N SER A 89 14.17 -12.63 -1.00
CA SER A 89 15.15 -13.43 -1.74
C SER A 89 15.54 -12.72 -3.04
N PRO A 90 16.85 -12.51 -3.29
CA PRO A 90 17.31 -11.88 -4.53
C PRO A 90 17.19 -12.81 -5.74
N LYS A 91 16.93 -14.11 -5.54
CA LYS A 91 17.00 -15.16 -6.57
C LYS A 91 16.14 -14.87 -7.80
N HIS A 92 14.95 -14.32 -7.58
CA HIS A 92 13.98 -13.99 -8.63
C HIS A 92 13.57 -12.53 -8.58
N ALA A 93 14.21 -11.73 -7.72
CA ALA A 93 13.89 -10.33 -7.55
C ALA A 93 14.29 -9.53 -8.79
N GLU A 94 13.44 -8.58 -9.16
CA GLU A 94 13.70 -7.65 -10.25
C GLU A 94 13.35 -6.24 -9.80
N MET A 95 14.19 -5.28 -10.17
CA MET A 95 14.04 -3.89 -9.77
C MET A 95 13.87 -3.01 -11.00
N PHE A 96 12.89 -2.12 -10.94
CA PHE A 96 12.52 -1.23 -12.02
C PHE A 96 12.44 0.22 -11.56
N GLU A 97 12.94 1.10 -12.41
CA GLU A 97 12.70 2.54 -12.35
C GLU A 97 11.90 2.96 -13.58
N ILE A 98 11.21 4.10 -13.49
CA ILE A 98 10.40 4.62 -14.59
C ILE A 98 10.82 6.05 -14.88
N ASP A 99 11.24 6.30 -16.11
CA ASP A 99 11.63 7.63 -16.55
C ASP A 99 10.43 8.60 -16.45
N GLY A 100 10.72 9.79 -15.91
CA GLY A 100 9.70 10.77 -15.55
C GLY A 100 9.11 10.59 -14.14
N LEU A 101 9.51 9.56 -13.38
CA LEU A 101 9.13 9.36 -11.98
C LEU A 101 10.39 9.26 -11.07
N PRO A 102 11.19 10.33 -10.96
CA PRO A 102 12.47 10.29 -10.25
C PRO A 102 12.31 9.90 -8.77
N GLY A 103 13.13 8.94 -8.33
CA GLY A 103 13.10 8.41 -6.97
C GLY A 103 12.01 7.35 -6.72
N LEU A 104 11.19 7.00 -7.71
CA LEU A 104 10.31 5.83 -7.64
C LEU A 104 11.08 4.58 -8.08
N CYS A 105 11.10 3.57 -7.22
CA CYS A 105 11.65 2.25 -7.52
C CYS A 105 10.61 1.17 -7.17
N ILE A 106 10.51 0.15 -8.03
CA ILE A 106 9.57 -0.97 -7.88
C ILE A 106 10.38 -2.26 -7.85
N LEU A 107 10.32 -2.95 -6.72
CA LEU A 107 10.94 -4.25 -6.50
C LEU A 107 9.85 -5.32 -6.55
N ILE A 108 9.95 -6.22 -7.53
CA ILE A 108 9.00 -7.32 -7.73
C ILE A 108 9.68 -8.66 -7.48
N ASN A 109 8.88 -9.69 -7.18
CA ASN A 109 9.33 -11.08 -7.02
C ASN A 109 10.41 -11.30 -5.93
N ALA A 110 10.63 -10.32 -5.06
CA ALA A 110 11.58 -10.41 -3.96
C ALA A 110 11.03 -11.18 -2.76
N MET A 111 9.73 -11.08 -2.46
CA MET A 111 9.11 -11.82 -1.37
C MET A 111 8.58 -13.19 -1.86
N PRO A 112 9.02 -14.33 -1.30
CA PRO A 112 8.48 -15.64 -1.66
C PRO A 112 6.96 -15.73 -1.44
N ARG A 113 6.25 -16.50 -2.27
CA ARG A 113 4.78 -16.56 -2.25
C ARG A 113 4.20 -17.03 -0.91
N SER A 114 4.81 -18.04 -0.28
CA SER A 114 4.43 -18.48 1.07
C SER A 114 4.60 -17.37 2.10
N THR A 115 5.71 -16.63 2.04
CA THR A 115 5.98 -15.45 2.88
C THR A 115 4.94 -14.36 2.65
N GLN A 116 4.51 -14.10 1.41
CA GLN A 116 3.44 -13.13 1.13
C GLN A 116 2.14 -13.49 1.85
N VAL A 117 1.74 -14.77 1.82
CA VAL A 117 0.53 -15.24 2.51
C VAL A 117 0.69 -15.11 4.02
N GLU A 118 1.83 -15.53 4.57
CA GLU A 118 2.10 -15.43 6.00
C GLU A 118 2.03 -13.97 6.48
N TRP A 119 2.64 -13.05 5.73
CA TRP A 119 2.64 -11.63 6.03
C TRP A 119 1.27 -10.98 5.87
N ALA A 120 0.48 -11.39 4.87
CA ALA A 120 -0.89 -10.93 4.71
C ALA A 120 -1.75 -11.39 5.90
N PHE A 121 -1.60 -12.65 6.31
CA PHE A 121 -2.29 -13.19 7.46
C PHE A 121 -1.86 -12.49 8.75
N ARG A 122 -0.55 -12.25 8.94
CA ARG A 122 0.00 -11.49 10.07
C ARG A 122 -0.53 -10.06 10.11
N ALA A 123 -0.61 -9.37 8.98
CA ALA A 123 -1.14 -8.01 8.95
C ALA A 123 -2.62 -7.94 9.34
N VAL A 124 -3.43 -8.91 8.88
CA VAL A 124 -4.83 -9.05 9.28
C VAL A 124 -4.98 -9.45 10.75
N ARG A 125 -4.13 -10.34 11.25
CA ARG A 125 -4.23 -10.93 12.59
C ARG A 125 -3.62 -10.07 13.69
N GLU A 126 -2.46 -9.49 13.45
CA GLU A 126 -1.62 -8.86 14.47
C GLU A 126 -1.61 -7.35 14.29
N TYR A 127 -1.31 -6.84 13.09
CA TYR A 127 -1.19 -5.40 12.86
C TYR A 127 -2.52 -4.65 12.76
N SER A 128 -3.65 -5.36 12.87
CA SER A 128 -5.00 -4.80 12.95
C SER A 128 -5.50 -4.60 14.40
N GLN A 129 -4.75 -5.10 15.40
CA GLN A 129 -5.15 -5.09 16.80
C GLN A 129 -3.96 -4.82 17.76
N ASN A 130 -4.29 -4.43 18.99
CA ASN A 130 -3.33 -4.24 20.08
C ASN A 130 -2.59 -5.57 20.41
N PRO A 131 -1.29 -5.56 20.77
CA PRO A 131 -0.45 -4.42 21.14
C PRO A 131 0.27 -3.73 19.97
N PHE A 132 0.17 -4.27 18.75
CA PHE A 132 0.89 -3.69 17.61
C PHE A 132 0.18 -2.47 17.05
N THR A 133 -1.15 -2.50 17.02
CA THR A 133 -1.96 -1.34 16.65
C THR A 133 -2.16 -0.40 17.82
N ASN A 134 -1.85 0.87 17.60
CA ASN A 134 -2.13 1.93 18.57
C ASN A 134 -3.43 2.66 18.24
N VAL A 135 -3.69 2.97 16.97
CA VAL A 135 -4.87 3.72 16.52
C VAL A 135 -5.30 3.20 15.16
N SER A 136 -6.60 3.31 14.87
CA SER A 136 -7.17 2.99 13.56
C SER A 136 -8.17 4.07 13.13
N ASN A 137 -8.68 3.96 11.91
CA ASN A 137 -9.78 4.82 11.44
C ASN A 137 -11.08 4.65 12.24
N LEU A 138 -11.22 3.58 13.03
CA LEU A 138 -12.44 3.30 13.79
C LEU A 138 -12.47 4.01 15.14
N THR A 139 -11.29 4.27 15.71
CA THR A 139 -11.17 4.76 17.08
C THR A 139 -9.76 5.27 17.35
N LYS A 140 -9.69 6.35 18.14
CA LYS A 140 -8.45 6.86 18.75
C LYS A 140 -8.07 6.13 20.04
N GLU A 141 -8.97 5.33 20.59
CA GLU A 141 -8.75 4.56 21.82
C GLU A 141 -7.96 3.29 21.52
N ARG A 142 -6.77 3.15 22.12
CA ARG A 142 -5.83 2.04 21.83
C ARG A 142 -6.41 0.65 22.05
N ASP A 143 -7.27 0.49 23.07
CA ASP A 143 -7.84 -0.81 23.43
C ASP A 143 -9.09 -1.19 22.63
N ALA A 144 -9.70 -0.25 21.91
CA ALA A 144 -10.97 -0.50 21.22
C ALA A 144 -10.81 -1.46 20.02
N THR A 145 -9.60 -1.66 19.48
CA THR A 145 -9.31 -2.66 18.44
C THR A 145 -8.69 -3.96 18.97
N LYS A 146 -8.45 -4.09 20.28
CA LYS A 146 -7.63 -5.14 20.91
C LYS A 146 -7.95 -6.58 20.52
N ASN A 147 -9.20 -6.86 20.18
CA ASN A 147 -9.65 -8.19 19.79
C ASN A 147 -10.47 -8.15 18.50
N MET A 148 -10.32 -7.12 17.66
CA MET A 148 -11.24 -6.89 16.55
C MET A 148 -11.23 -8.06 15.55
N TRP A 149 -10.04 -8.54 15.16
CA TRP A 149 -9.93 -9.73 14.32
C TRP A 149 -10.46 -10.98 15.03
N LYS A 150 -10.09 -11.16 16.30
CA LYS A 150 -10.55 -12.30 17.10
C LYS A 150 -12.06 -12.39 17.21
N HIS A 151 -12.77 -11.28 17.43
CA HIS A 151 -14.24 -11.25 17.44
C HIS A 151 -14.82 -11.52 16.05
N ALA A 152 -14.16 -11.08 14.98
CA ALA A 152 -14.62 -11.30 13.62
C ALA A 152 -14.64 -12.80 13.26
N TRP A 153 -13.63 -13.58 13.66
CA TRP A 153 -13.53 -14.99 13.28
C TRP A 153 -13.97 -15.99 14.37
N LYS A 154 -13.80 -15.69 15.66
CA LYS A 154 -14.08 -16.64 16.75
C LYS A 154 -15.55 -16.63 17.18
N GLU A 155 -16.17 -15.46 17.15
CA GLU A 155 -17.59 -15.24 17.45
C GLU A 155 -18.24 -14.53 16.25
N PRO A 156 -18.23 -15.17 15.06
CA PRO A 156 -18.60 -14.52 13.83
C PRO A 156 -20.09 -14.18 13.86
N CYS A 157 -20.39 -12.89 13.78
CA CYS A 157 -21.71 -12.40 13.47
C CYS A 157 -21.59 -11.29 12.43
N GLU A 158 -22.71 -10.94 11.78
CA GLU A 158 -22.73 -9.92 10.74
C GLU A 158 -22.14 -8.58 11.24
N ALA A 159 -22.35 -8.25 12.51
CA ALA A 159 -21.82 -7.04 13.12
C ALA A 159 -20.29 -7.08 13.32
N SER A 160 -19.72 -8.17 13.85
CA SER A 160 -18.27 -8.27 14.07
C SER A 160 -17.50 -8.32 12.75
N TRP A 161 -18.04 -9.01 11.75
CA TRP A 161 -17.48 -9.04 10.40
C TRP A 161 -17.53 -7.66 9.73
N LYS A 162 -18.68 -6.98 9.78
CA LYS A 162 -18.81 -5.60 9.26
C LYS A 162 -17.88 -4.62 9.97
N ALA A 163 -17.69 -4.76 11.28
CA ALA A 163 -16.77 -3.93 12.04
C ALA A 163 -15.32 -4.11 11.57
N PHE A 164 -14.85 -5.35 11.39
CA PHE A 164 -13.52 -5.60 10.83
C PHE A 164 -13.39 -5.07 9.39
N HIS A 165 -14.40 -5.29 8.55
CA HIS A 165 -14.45 -4.74 7.19
C HIS A 165 -14.57 -3.20 7.14
N ALA A 166 -14.80 -2.53 8.26
CA ALA A 166 -14.74 -1.08 8.36
C ALA A 166 -13.32 -0.56 8.65
N LEU A 167 -12.37 -1.44 9.01
CA LEU A 167 -10.96 -1.08 9.15
C LEU A 167 -10.38 -0.65 7.80
N ARG A 168 -9.70 0.50 7.78
CA ARG A 168 -9.07 1.12 6.61
C ARG A 168 -7.59 1.34 6.82
N TRP A 169 -7.18 1.68 8.03
CA TRP A 169 -5.77 1.79 8.38
C TRP A 169 -5.53 1.48 9.85
N ALA A 170 -4.33 1.01 10.15
CA ALA A 170 -3.80 0.78 11.49
C ALA A 170 -2.34 1.27 11.56
N ASN A 171 -1.99 1.97 12.61
CA ASN A 171 -0.62 2.42 12.86
C ASN A 171 0.15 1.40 13.69
N VAL A 172 1.37 1.07 13.27
CA VAL A 172 2.34 0.21 13.98
C VAL A 172 3.63 0.99 14.25
N GLY A 173 4.31 0.70 15.36
CA GLY A 173 5.45 1.51 15.82
C GLY A 173 5.00 2.91 16.29
N ARG A 174 5.82 3.94 16.02
CA ARG A 174 5.51 5.34 16.41
C ARG A 174 4.16 5.80 15.83
N HIS A 175 3.36 6.47 16.66
CA HIS A 175 1.99 6.86 16.33
C HIS A 175 1.97 8.18 15.57
N TYR A 176 1.31 8.20 14.42
CA TYR A 176 0.90 9.42 13.73
C TYR A 176 -0.52 9.85 14.13
N ASP A 177 -0.66 11.02 14.76
CA ASP A 177 -1.95 11.64 15.01
C ASP A 177 -2.46 12.31 13.73
N TRP A 178 -3.55 11.78 13.17
CA TRP A 178 -4.14 12.30 11.93
C TRP A 178 -4.83 13.67 12.07
N THR A 179 -5.17 14.08 13.29
CA THR A 179 -5.83 15.37 13.58
C THR A 179 -4.78 16.47 13.65
N GLU A 180 -3.76 16.26 14.47
CA GLU A 180 -2.66 17.23 14.63
C GLU A 180 -1.61 17.10 13.53
N ARG A 181 -1.67 16.01 12.74
CA ARG A 181 -0.74 15.68 11.66
C ARG A 181 0.72 15.64 12.12
N GLU A 182 0.95 15.04 13.27
CA GLU A 182 2.26 14.91 13.90
C GLU A 182 2.50 13.51 14.48
N TYR A 183 3.75 13.16 14.73
CA TYR A 183 4.10 11.92 15.41
C TYR A 183 4.20 12.11 16.92
N LEU A 184 3.52 11.26 17.68
CA LEU A 184 3.57 11.29 19.13
C LEU A 184 4.84 10.59 19.64
N ASP A 185 5.59 11.27 20.51
CA ASP A 185 6.75 10.74 21.22
C ASP A 185 6.41 10.48 22.69
N THR A 186 5.51 9.53 22.95
CA THR A 186 5.14 9.13 24.33
C THR A 186 5.90 7.85 24.74
N PRO A 187 6.45 7.77 25.96
CA PRO A 187 7.25 6.62 26.43
C PRO A 187 6.56 5.25 26.34
N ASP A 188 5.23 5.22 26.40
CA ASP A 188 4.42 3.97 26.41
C ASP A 188 4.06 3.47 24.99
N MET A 189 4.80 3.90 23.98
CA MET A 189 4.56 3.48 22.59
C MET A 189 5.32 2.19 22.27
N PRO A 190 4.65 1.16 21.72
CA PRO A 190 5.35 -0.04 21.29
C PRO A 190 6.34 0.30 20.17
N PRO A 191 7.54 -0.30 20.17
CA PRO A 191 8.47 -0.16 19.06
C PRO A 191 7.87 -0.71 17.78
N LEU A 192 8.47 -0.36 16.64
CA LEU A 192 8.12 -1.02 15.38
C LEU A 192 8.46 -2.52 15.53
N PRO A 193 7.58 -3.45 15.11
CA PRO A 193 7.91 -4.88 15.10
C PRO A 193 9.23 -5.13 14.36
N LEU A 194 10.12 -5.92 14.97
CA LEU A 194 11.48 -6.14 14.48
C LEU A 194 11.51 -6.69 13.05
N GLU A 195 10.53 -7.51 12.68
CA GLU A 195 10.40 -8.04 11.33
C GLU A 195 10.11 -6.94 10.28
N LEU A 196 9.41 -5.86 10.66
CA LEU A 196 9.14 -4.73 9.78
C LEU A 196 10.42 -3.89 9.59
N GLU A 197 11.22 -3.74 10.65
CA GLU A 197 12.56 -3.16 10.55
C GLU A 197 13.46 -4.01 9.65
N GLN A 198 13.44 -5.34 9.82
CA GLN A 198 14.18 -6.29 9.00
C GLN A 198 13.77 -6.21 7.53
N LEU A 199 12.46 -6.12 7.23
CA LEU A 199 11.98 -5.96 5.85
C LEU A 199 12.57 -4.70 5.20
N VAL A 200 12.56 -3.56 5.89
CA VAL A 200 13.12 -2.31 5.36
C VAL A 200 14.62 -2.41 5.16
N HIS A 201 15.32 -3.04 6.10
CA HIS A 201 16.75 -3.31 5.99
C HIS A 201 17.07 -4.16 4.75
N GLU A 202 16.36 -5.27 4.54
CA GLU A 202 16.55 -6.14 3.37
C GLU A 202 16.20 -5.43 2.06
N VAL A 203 15.17 -4.59 2.04
CA VAL A 203 14.87 -3.72 0.88
C VAL A 203 16.05 -2.80 0.58
N PHE A 204 16.59 -2.10 1.58
CA PHE A 204 17.72 -1.20 1.39
C PHE A 204 19.01 -1.92 1.00
N GLU A 205 19.22 -3.14 1.48
CA GLU A 205 20.31 -3.98 1.02
C GLU A 205 20.13 -4.34 -0.47
N MET A 206 18.94 -4.77 -0.87
CA MET A 206 18.63 -5.11 -2.27
C MET A 206 18.71 -3.93 -3.24
N THR A 207 18.31 -2.74 -2.80
CA THR A 207 18.31 -1.53 -3.63
C THR A 207 19.61 -0.72 -3.54
N GLY A 208 20.56 -1.12 -2.70
CA GLY A 208 21.83 -0.42 -2.51
C GLY A 208 21.72 0.88 -1.69
N MET A 209 20.62 1.04 -0.95
CA MET A 209 20.32 2.23 -0.14
C MET A 209 20.79 2.12 1.32
N LEU A 210 21.33 0.97 1.73
CA LEU A 210 21.69 0.71 3.13
C LEU A 210 22.73 1.70 3.70
N ALA A 211 23.64 2.22 2.88
CA ALA A 211 24.66 3.16 3.31
C ALA A 211 24.15 4.61 3.48
N THR A 212 23.00 4.94 2.89
CA THR A 212 22.47 6.32 2.84
C THR A 212 21.15 6.48 3.56
N CYS A 213 20.45 5.38 3.86
CA CYS A 213 19.16 5.38 4.53
C CYS A 213 19.26 4.76 5.92
N LYS A 214 18.39 5.22 6.82
CA LYS A 214 18.28 4.75 8.20
C LYS A 214 17.01 3.91 8.37
N ALA A 215 16.97 3.09 9.42
CA ALA A 215 15.84 2.21 9.72
C ALA A 215 14.50 2.96 9.85
N ALA A 216 13.41 2.26 9.53
CA ALA A 216 12.05 2.73 9.76
C ALA A 216 11.72 2.73 11.26
N GLU A 217 10.84 3.65 11.66
CA GLU A 217 10.42 3.84 13.05
C GLU A 217 8.89 3.72 13.20
N SER A 218 8.16 3.78 12.08
CA SER A 218 6.70 3.73 12.03
C SER A 218 6.21 3.02 10.77
N GLY A 219 5.01 2.45 10.87
CA GLY A 219 4.29 1.86 9.76
C GLY A 219 2.82 2.22 9.76
N ILE A 220 2.25 2.36 8.56
CA ILE A 220 0.81 2.45 8.34
C ILE A 220 0.38 1.24 7.52
N VAL A 221 -0.42 0.38 8.13
CA VAL A 221 -1.04 -0.77 7.48
C VAL A 221 -2.40 -0.35 6.95
N ASN A 222 -2.53 -0.25 5.64
CA ASN A 222 -3.78 0.08 4.96
C ASN A 222 -4.52 -1.21 4.58
N PHE A 223 -5.81 -1.24 4.89
CA PHE A 223 -6.73 -2.34 4.62
C PHE A 223 -7.74 -1.89 3.58
N TYR A 224 -7.70 -2.54 2.42
CA TYR A 224 -8.55 -2.23 1.28
C TYR A 224 -9.50 -3.39 0.97
N PRO A 225 -10.64 -3.52 1.64
CA PRO A 225 -11.74 -4.32 1.13
C PRO A 225 -12.18 -3.87 -0.26
N ALA A 226 -12.77 -4.77 -1.05
CA ALA A 226 -13.20 -4.48 -2.41
C ALA A 226 -14.03 -3.19 -2.51
N GLY A 227 -13.70 -2.35 -3.50
CA GLY A 227 -14.38 -1.08 -3.75
C GLY A 227 -13.98 0.07 -2.83
N THR A 228 -12.98 -0.12 -1.96
CA THR A 228 -12.29 0.97 -1.27
C THR A 228 -11.18 1.58 -2.15
N MET A 229 -10.74 2.77 -1.78
CA MET A 229 -9.71 3.52 -2.51
C MET A 229 -8.98 4.47 -1.57
N MET A 230 -7.83 4.95 -2.02
CA MET A 230 -7.11 6.06 -1.41
C MET A 230 -6.96 7.17 -2.45
N GLY A 231 -7.49 8.36 -2.15
CA GLY A 231 -7.42 9.50 -3.05
C GLY A 231 -6.01 10.08 -3.15
N GLY A 232 -5.77 10.93 -4.15
CA GLY A 232 -4.51 11.64 -4.33
C GLY A 232 -4.13 12.48 -3.11
N HIS A 233 -3.05 12.10 -2.44
CA HIS A 233 -2.53 12.72 -1.22
C HIS A 233 -1.00 12.79 -1.21
N LEU A 234 -0.46 13.48 -0.22
CA LEU A 234 0.96 13.55 0.11
C LEU A 234 1.17 12.93 1.48
N ASP A 235 2.25 12.18 1.63
CA ASP A 235 2.79 11.77 2.92
C ASP A 235 3.85 12.80 3.31
N ASN A 236 3.48 13.85 4.03
CA ASN A 236 4.39 14.94 4.43
C ASN A 236 4.28 15.24 5.94
N ALA A 237 4.06 14.18 6.69
CA ALA A 237 3.79 14.16 8.11
C ALA A 237 5.06 14.02 8.96
N GLU A 238 6.08 13.41 8.37
CA GLU A 238 7.33 13.06 8.99
C GLU A 238 8.28 14.28 9.00
N ASP A 239 9.04 14.45 10.08
CA ASP A 239 10.15 15.42 10.10
C ASP A 239 11.24 14.98 9.12
N ASP A 240 11.45 13.66 9.02
CA ASP A 240 12.34 13.07 8.02
C ASP A 240 11.65 12.92 6.66
N MET A 241 12.02 13.82 5.74
CA MET A 241 11.63 13.78 4.33
C MET A 241 12.78 13.33 3.42
N VAL A 242 13.84 12.73 3.98
CA VAL A 242 15.03 12.29 3.23
C VAL A 242 14.97 10.79 2.98
N ASN A 243 14.67 10.01 4.01
CA ASN A 243 14.54 8.56 3.92
C ASN A 243 13.28 8.18 3.12
N PRO A 244 13.36 7.08 2.36
CA PRO A 244 12.25 6.65 1.54
C PRO A 244 11.09 6.10 2.38
N ILE A 245 9.91 6.06 1.77
CA ILE A 245 8.82 5.20 2.22
C ILE A 245 8.94 3.87 1.48
N VAL A 246 8.87 2.76 2.23
CA VAL A 246 8.81 1.40 1.69
C VAL A 246 7.37 0.88 1.81
N SER A 247 6.72 0.59 0.69
CA SER A 247 5.32 0.14 0.63
C SER A 247 5.25 -1.29 0.11
N LEU A 248 4.99 -2.25 1.00
CA LEU A 248 4.74 -3.65 0.64
C LEU A 248 3.27 -3.85 0.30
N SER A 249 3.00 -4.57 -0.78
CA SER A 249 1.66 -4.87 -1.30
C SER A 249 1.31 -6.35 -1.15
N LEU A 250 0.13 -6.68 -0.61
CA LEU A 250 -0.29 -8.06 -0.36
C LEU A 250 -1.77 -8.28 -0.71
N GLY A 251 -2.10 -9.43 -1.31
CA GLY A 251 -3.46 -9.81 -1.68
C GLY A 251 -3.87 -9.36 -3.09
N THR A 252 -5.09 -8.85 -3.25
CA THR A 252 -5.64 -8.49 -4.57
C THR A 252 -4.84 -7.37 -5.26
N GLN A 253 -4.83 -7.38 -6.60
CA GLN A 253 -4.12 -6.36 -7.40
C GLN A 253 -4.81 -4.99 -7.34
N CYS A 254 -4.03 -3.92 -7.49
CA CYS A 254 -4.53 -2.55 -7.51
C CYS A 254 -3.88 -1.71 -8.62
N ILE A 255 -4.51 -0.58 -8.94
CA ILE A 255 -3.84 0.50 -9.68
C ILE A 255 -3.33 1.51 -8.66
N TYR A 256 -2.04 1.78 -8.71
CA TYR A 256 -1.37 2.85 -8.00
C TYR A 256 -1.13 4.02 -8.96
N LEU A 257 -1.32 5.24 -8.47
CA LEU A 257 -1.05 6.46 -9.21
C LEU A 257 0.15 7.18 -8.60
N GLN A 258 1.19 7.41 -9.39
CA GLN A 258 2.31 8.28 -9.03
C GLN A 258 2.21 9.60 -9.80
N GLY A 259 1.89 10.68 -9.10
CA GLY A 259 1.92 12.06 -9.59
C GLY A 259 3.27 12.73 -9.35
N GLY A 260 3.30 14.05 -9.51
CA GLY A 260 4.45 14.90 -9.19
C GLY A 260 4.24 15.71 -7.90
N LEU A 261 5.10 16.71 -7.69
CA LEU A 261 5.06 17.61 -6.52
C LEU A 261 3.77 18.45 -6.42
N THR A 262 3.04 18.62 -7.53
CA THR A 262 1.76 19.32 -7.59
C THR A 262 0.72 18.45 -8.30
N ARG A 263 -0.56 18.80 -8.13
CA ARG A 263 -1.67 18.15 -8.84
C ARG A 263 -1.75 18.54 -10.33
N GLU A 264 -0.88 19.44 -10.80
CA GLU A 264 -0.77 19.81 -12.22
C GLU A 264 0.00 18.75 -13.02
N THR A 265 0.88 18.00 -12.36
CA THR A 265 1.53 16.86 -13.01
C THR A 265 0.53 15.70 -13.11
N PRO A 266 0.20 15.22 -14.32
CA PRO A 266 -0.68 14.07 -14.47
C PRO A 266 -0.01 12.82 -13.87
N PRO A 267 -0.73 12.03 -13.05
CA PRO A 267 -0.18 10.81 -12.50
C PRO A 267 0.05 9.75 -13.56
N THR A 268 1.14 9.01 -13.41
CA THR A 268 1.39 7.76 -14.13
C THR A 268 0.71 6.61 -13.37
N PRO A 269 -0.17 5.83 -14.02
CA PRO A 269 -0.80 4.65 -13.43
C PRO A 269 0.08 3.40 -13.55
N LEU A 270 0.11 2.60 -12.49
CA LEU A 270 0.90 1.37 -12.37
C LEU A 270 0.06 0.25 -11.78
N TRP A 271 0.19 -0.97 -12.33
CA TRP A 271 -0.31 -2.17 -11.68
C TRP A 271 0.62 -2.56 -10.54
N LEU A 272 0.03 -2.86 -9.38
CA LEU A 272 0.73 -3.48 -8.26
C LEU A 272 0.04 -4.77 -7.85
N TYR A 273 0.83 -5.84 -7.79
CA TYR A 273 0.40 -7.19 -7.42
C TYR A 273 0.83 -7.54 -6.00
N SER A 274 0.43 -8.73 -5.53
CA SER A 274 0.92 -9.25 -4.26
C SER A 274 2.42 -9.52 -4.31
N GLY A 275 3.13 -9.07 -3.29
CA GLY A 275 4.58 -9.15 -3.13
C GLY A 275 5.34 -7.95 -3.67
N ASP A 276 4.70 -7.04 -4.41
CA ASP A 276 5.37 -5.87 -4.95
C ASP A 276 5.73 -4.88 -3.84
N ILE A 277 6.94 -4.35 -3.91
CA ILE A 277 7.46 -3.36 -2.99
C ILE A 277 7.73 -2.08 -3.77
N VAL A 278 7.05 -1.00 -3.39
CA VAL A 278 7.28 0.34 -3.94
C VAL A 278 8.16 1.12 -2.98
N ILE A 279 9.27 1.66 -3.47
CA ILE A 279 10.18 2.53 -2.74
C ILE A 279 10.00 3.94 -3.28
N MET A 280 9.52 4.85 -2.42
CA MET A 280 9.34 6.26 -2.74
C MET A 280 10.46 7.07 -2.08
N ALA A 281 11.53 7.33 -2.82
CA ALA A 281 12.67 8.16 -2.42
C ALA A 281 12.64 9.53 -3.13
N GLY A 282 13.53 10.44 -2.74
CA GLY A 282 13.79 11.66 -3.53
C GLY A 282 12.54 12.51 -3.82
N GLU A 283 12.18 12.65 -5.09
CA GLU A 283 11.00 13.41 -5.52
C GLU A 283 9.70 12.59 -5.37
N ALA A 284 9.73 11.29 -5.67
CA ALA A 284 8.58 10.40 -5.46
C ALA A 284 8.07 10.42 -4.01
N ARG A 285 8.99 10.50 -3.03
CA ARG A 285 8.70 10.67 -1.59
C ARG A 285 7.82 11.89 -1.27
N ARG A 286 7.92 12.94 -2.09
CA ARG A 286 7.25 14.24 -1.92
C ARG A 286 6.12 14.46 -2.93
N SER A 287 5.78 13.44 -3.70
CA SER A 287 4.86 13.55 -4.81
C SER A 287 3.47 13.02 -4.49
N PHE A 288 2.45 13.60 -5.13
CA PHE A 288 1.08 13.15 -5.00
C PHE A 288 0.96 11.70 -5.44
N HIS A 289 0.26 10.89 -4.65
CA HIS A 289 0.00 9.50 -5.03
C HIS A 289 -1.33 9.01 -4.47
N GLY A 290 -1.81 7.87 -4.97
CA GLY A 290 -3.08 7.30 -4.55
C GLY A 290 -3.34 5.92 -5.13
N VAL A 291 -4.42 5.30 -4.67
CA VAL A 291 -4.88 3.97 -5.11
C VAL A 291 -6.35 4.10 -5.51
N PRO A 292 -6.67 4.50 -6.75
CA PRO A 292 -8.04 4.69 -7.21
C PRO A 292 -8.82 3.38 -7.36
N LEU A 293 -8.14 2.25 -7.53
CA LEU A 293 -8.74 0.96 -7.80
C LEU A 293 -8.04 -0.15 -7.04
N VAL A 294 -8.79 -0.90 -6.24
CA VAL A 294 -8.45 -2.25 -5.77
C VAL A 294 -9.43 -3.22 -6.42
N THR A 295 -8.90 -4.22 -7.12
CA THR A 295 -9.72 -5.21 -7.82
C THR A 295 -10.21 -6.30 -6.86
N SER A 296 -11.12 -7.16 -7.33
CA SER A 296 -11.51 -8.38 -6.63
C SER A 296 -10.74 -9.60 -7.14
N ILE A 297 -9.57 -9.40 -7.77
CA ILE A 297 -8.77 -10.46 -8.38
C ILE A 297 -7.60 -10.76 -7.45
N LEU A 298 -7.65 -11.94 -6.83
CA LEU A 298 -6.54 -12.51 -6.09
C LEU A 298 -5.72 -13.42 -7.03
N PRO A 299 -4.39 -13.28 -7.11
CA PRO A 299 -3.57 -14.13 -7.97
C PRO A 299 -3.69 -15.62 -7.62
N ASP A 300 -3.75 -16.49 -8.62
CA ASP A 300 -3.86 -17.94 -8.42
C ASP A 300 -2.68 -18.48 -7.61
N GLU A 301 -1.47 -17.97 -7.83
CA GLU A 301 -0.27 -18.35 -7.09
C GLU A 301 -0.37 -17.99 -5.60
N PHE A 302 -1.09 -16.92 -5.26
CA PHE A 302 -1.38 -16.57 -3.87
C PHE A 302 -2.37 -17.56 -3.25
N SER A 303 -3.40 -17.96 -4.01
CA SER A 303 -4.35 -18.99 -3.56
C SER A 303 -3.67 -20.34 -3.33
N ASN A 304 -2.81 -20.76 -4.26
CA ASN A 304 -2.04 -22.00 -4.14
C ASN A 304 -1.12 -21.97 -2.90
N ALA A 305 -0.42 -20.85 -2.68
CA ALA A 305 0.42 -20.69 -1.49
C ALA A 305 -0.40 -20.71 -0.18
N MET A 306 -1.65 -20.24 -0.18
CA MET A 306 -2.56 -20.40 0.96
C MET A 306 -2.89 -21.88 1.22
N ASP A 307 -3.07 -22.69 0.19
CA ASP A 307 -3.35 -24.13 0.32
C ASP A 307 -2.14 -24.87 0.92
N GLU A 308 -0.94 -24.55 0.45
CA GLU A 308 0.31 -25.09 0.99
C GLU A 308 0.55 -24.69 2.45
N LEU A 309 0.30 -23.42 2.80
CA LEU A 309 0.44 -22.94 4.18
C LEU A 309 -0.56 -23.62 5.13
N ALA A 310 -1.81 -23.79 4.70
CA ALA A 310 -2.83 -24.50 5.48
C ALA A 310 -2.47 -25.97 5.71
N ALA A 311 -1.84 -26.62 4.73
CA ALA A 311 -1.43 -28.02 4.84
C ALA A 311 -0.19 -28.20 5.74
N SER A 312 0.70 -27.21 5.80
CA SER A 312 1.98 -27.30 6.51
C SER A 312 1.93 -26.78 7.95
N ASN A 313 1.07 -25.82 8.28
CA ASN A 313 1.02 -25.21 9.60
C ASN A 313 -0.07 -25.82 10.50
N THR A 314 0.30 -26.91 11.19
CA THR A 314 -0.61 -27.65 12.10
C THR A 314 -0.99 -26.89 13.37
N MET A 315 -0.30 -25.78 13.70
CA MET A 315 -0.57 -24.97 14.89
C MET A 315 -1.58 -23.84 14.65
N MET A 316 -1.97 -23.59 13.41
CA MET A 316 -2.91 -22.54 13.03
C MET A 316 -4.36 -23.01 13.25
N ASP A 317 -5.22 -22.19 13.87
CA ASP A 317 -6.65 -22.51 13.99
C ASP A 317 -7.28 -22.52 12.57
N PRO A 318 -7.80 -23.65 12.07
CA PRO A 318 -8.34 -23.74 10.72
C PRO A 318 -9.54 -22.80 10.48
N ARG A 319 -10.25 -22.40 11.54
CA ARG A 319 -11.37 -21.45 11.44
C ARG A 319 -10.87 -20.02 11.25
N GLU A 320 -9.82 -19.64 11.98
CA GLU A 320 -9.18 -18.33 11.81
C GLU A 320 -8.63 -18.19 10.39
N PHE A 321 -7.92 -19.20 9.90
CA PHE A 321 -7.36 -19.14 8.55
C PHE A 321 -8.43 -19.15 7.46
N ARG A 322 -9.56 -19.82 7.68
CA ARG A 322 -10.72 -19.76 6.77
C ARG A 322 -11.32 -18.35 6.72
N ALA A 323 -11.45 -17.67 7.86
CA ALA A 323 -11.89 -16.28 7.90
C ALA A 323 -10.89 -15.37 7.18
N PHE A 324 -9.59 -15.58 7.36
CA PHE A 324 -8.57 -14.85 6.62
C PHE A 324 -8.70 -15.05 5.10
N ARG A 325 -8.89 -16.29 4.63
CA ARG A 325 -9.13 -16.59 3.21
C ARG A 325 -10.34 -15.85 2.66
N GLU A 326 -11.44 -15.85 3.40
CA GLU A 326 -12.66 -15.14 3.01
C GLU A 326 -12.42 -13.62 2.91
N TYR A 327 -11.70 -13.05 3.87
CA TYR A 327 -11.34 -11.63 3.85
C TYR A 327 -10.43 -11.28 2.67
N ILE A 328 -9.30 -11.98 2.52
CA ILE A 328 -8.26 -11.61 1.55
C ILE A 328 -8.66 -11.89 0.09
N ALA A 329 -9.61 -12.80 -0.14
CA ALA A 329 -10.16 -13.11 -1.47
C ALA A 329 -10.69 -11.86 -2.22
N SER A 330 -11.09 -10.83 -1.48
CA SER A 330 -11.57 -9.57 -2.05
C SER A 330 -10.96 -8.35 -1.37
N ALA A 331 -9.80 -8.51 -0.74
CA ALA A 331 -9.12 -7.42 -0.04
C ALA A 331 -7.66 -7.32 -0.44
N ARG A 332 -7.08 -6.16 -0.16
CA ARG A 332 -5.66 -5.89 -0.28
C ARG A 332 -5.16 -5.27 1.01
N VAL A 333 -3.93 -5.60 1.37
CA VAL A 333 -3.22 -4.97 2.48
C VAL A 333 -1.96 -4.30 1.95
N ASN A 334 -1.71 -3.07 2.38
CA ASN A 334 -0.46 -2.37 2.12
C ASN A 334 0.23 -2.00 3.43
N VAL A 335 1.51 -2.34 3.58
CA VAL A 335 2.31 -1.98 4.76
C VAL A 335 3.30 -0.89 4.35
N ASN A 336 3.10 0.34 4.84
CA ASN A 336 3.90 1.52 4.46
C ASN A 336 4.81 1.92 5.61
N LEU A 337 6.10 1.61 5.48
CA LEU A 337 7.13 1.77 6.51
C LEU A 337 7.98 3.00 6.22
N ARG A 338 8.31 3.74 7.27
CA ARG A 338 8.98 5.03 7.14
C ARG A 338 9.78 5.40 8.38
N ARG A 339 10.81 6.21 8.16
CA ARG A 339 11.47 6.96 9.23
C ARG A 339 10.63 8.19 9.57
N VAL A 340 10.66 8.61 10.83
CA VAL A 340 9.90 9.77 11.30
C VAL A 340 10.82 10.94 11.64
N ARG A 341 11.95 10.69 12.30
CA ARG A 341 12.83 11.74 12.85
C ARG A 341 14.04 12.02 11.98
N SER A 342 14.39 13.30 11.82
CA SER A 342 15.47 13.81 10.97
C SER A 342 16.87 13.82 11.61
N ASP A 343 17.02 13.15 12.76
CA ASP A 343 18.16 13.18 13.69
C ASP A 343 19.58 13.22 13.08
#